data_AF-A0A661R0Q0-F1
#
_entry.id   AF-A0A661R0Q0-F1
#
_cell.length_a   1.000
_cell.length_b   1.000
_cell.length_c   1.000
_cell.angle_alpha   90.00
_cell.angle_beta   90.00
_cell.angle_gamma   90.00
#
_symmetry.space_group_name_H-M   'P 1'
#
loop_
_entity.id
_entity.type
_entity.pdbx_description
1 polymer ?
#
loop_
_entity_poly.entity_id
_entity_poly.type
_entity_poly.pdbx_seq_one_letter_code
_entity_poly.pdbx_strand_id
1 'polypeptide(L)'
;MEIKFEKLHQSIEEYKAIQDKQISSFETELMPDLESLGFERASAFAELKNNLDHFLNSMHDETDSDLAVAYQIELNKIMAQDEILTQKISQYKEKLKKHMHSTNQSKTAFNGYANSVKAMNQRTISFTE
;
A
#
# COMPACT_ATOMS: atom_id res chain seq x y z
N MET A 1 -23.64 -26.33 9.02
CA MET A 1 -23.91 -25.09 9.78
C MET A 1 -24.41 -24.10 8.74
N GLU A 2 -25.71 -23.78 8.73
CA GLU A 2 -26.24 -22.78 7.80
C GLU A 2 -25.54 -21.45 8.09
N ILE A 3 -24.77 -20.96 7.13
CA ILE A 3 -24.00 -19.74 7.31
C ILE A 3 -24.98 -18.58 7.09
N LYS A 4 -25.79 -18.29 8.11
CA LYS A 4 -26.74 -17.16 8.19
C LYS A 4 -26.09 -15.83 7.77
N PHE A 5 -24.76 -15.76 7.80
CA PHE A 5 -23.95 -14.60 7.47
C PHE A 5 -22.85 -14.88 6.44
N GLU A 6 -23.13 -15.74 5.45
CA GLU A 6 -22.19 -16.13 4.39
C GLU A 6 -21.52 -14.92 3.71
N LYS A 7 -22.32 -13.89 3.44
CA LYS A 7 -21.83 -12.64 2.83
C LYS A 7 -20.80 -11.92 3.70
N LEU A 8 -20.98 -11.91 5.02
CA LEU A 8 -20.01 -11.30 5.92
C LEU A 8 -18.71 -12.11 5.89
N HIS A 9 -18.81 -13.43 6.00
CA HIS A 9 -17.63 -14.30 5.92
C HIS A 9 -16.86 -14.11 4.61
N GLN A 10 -17.57 -14.11 3.48
CA GLN A 10 -16.98 -13.86 2.16
C GLN A 10 -16.27 -12.51 2.11
N SER A 11 -16.92 -11.41 2.55
CA SER A 11 -16.29 -10.08 2.53
C SER A 11 -15.09 -9.95 3.46
N ILE A 12 -15.03 -10.71 4.56
CA ILE A 12 -13.85 -10.80 5.43
C ILE A 12 -12.70 -11.48 4.70
N GLU A 13 -12.95 -12.62 4.06
CA GLU A 13 -11.91 -13.37 3.34
C GLU A 13 -11.41 -12.62 2.10
N GLU A 14 -12.30 -11.94 1.38
CA GLU A 14 -11.94 -11.07 0.25
C GLU A 14 -11.05 -9.90 0.71
N TYR A 15 -11.40 -9.25 1.82
CA TYR A 15 -10.59 -8.16 2.36
C TYR A 15 -9.18 -8.64 2.75
N LYS A 16 -9.08 -9.77 3.45
CA LYS A 16 -7.78 -10.39 3.81
C LYS A 16 -6.96 -10.73 2.57
N ALA A 17 -7.58 -11.34 1.55
CA ALA A 17 -6.89 -11.69 0.32
C ALA A 17 -6.32 -10.44 -0.39
N ILE A 18 -7.06 -9.33 -0.38
CA ILE A 18 -6.56 -8.05 -0.90
C ILE A 18 -5.40 -7.51 -0.05
N GLN A 19 -5.48 -7.60 1.27
CA GLN A 19 -4.39 -7.20 2.16
C GLN A 19 -3.12 -8.02 1.89
N ASP A 20 -3.23 -9.34 1.75
CA ASP A 20 -2.09 -10.24 1.49
C ASP A 20 -1.49 -10.00 0.10
N LYS A 21 -2.33 -9.79 -0.91
CA LYS A 21 -1.90 -9.40 -2.26
C LYS A 21 -1.12 -8.09 -2.23
N GLN A 22 -1.59 -7.10 -1.48
CA GLN A 22 -0.89 -5.81 -1.32
C GLN A 22 0.43 -5.95 -0.57
N ILE A 23 0.47 -6.72 0.51
CA ILE A 23 1.70 -6.96 1.27
C ILE A 23 2.74 -7.62 0.36
N SER A 24 2.31 -8.56 -0.48
CA SER A 24 3.16 -9.28 -1.43
C SER A 24 3.67 -8.39 -2.56
N SER A 25 2.86 -7.46 -3.09
CA SER A 25 3.29 -6.56 -4.17
C SER A 25 4.44 -5.64 -3.73
N PHE A 26 4.49 -5.24 -2.45
CA PHE A 26 5.64 -4.51 -1.90
C PHE A 26 6.95 -5.33 -1.86
N GLU A 27 6.88 -6.66 -1.97
CA GLU A 27 8.04 -7.55 -1.92
C GLU A 27 8.46 -8.01 -3.32
N THR A 28 7.51 -8.16 -4.24
CA THR A 28 7.75 -8.72 -5.57
C THR A 28 7.84 -7.67 -6.68
N GLU A 29 7.19 -6.51 -6.51
CA GLU A 29 7.13 -5.47 -7.54
C GLU A 29 8.14 -4.35 -7.26
N LEU A 30 8.84 -3.91 -8.32
CA LEU A 30 9.80 -2.81 -8.22
C LEU A 30 9.11 -1.47 -7.92
N MET A 31 7.91 -1.26 -8.46
CA MET A 31 7.15 -0.03 -8.30
C MET A 31 5.63 -0.31 -8.30
N PRO A 32 5.06 -0.77 -7.16
CA PRO A 32 3.63 -1.05 -7.07
C PRO A 32 2.78 0.21 -7.24
N ASP A 33 1.64 0.06 -7.91
CA ASP A 33 0.65 1.13 -8.09
C ASP A 33 -0.17 1.33 -6.80
N LEU A 34 0.29 2.26 -5.97
CA LEU A 34 -0.35 2.57 -4.69
C LEU A 34 -1.78 3.09 -4.84
N GLU A 35 -2.11 3.73 -5.95
CA GLU A 35 -3.44 4.31 -6.17
C GLU A 35 -4.44 3.21 -6.51
N SER A 36 -4.10 2.35 -7.47
CA SER A 36 -4.92 1.19 -7.82
C SER A 36 -5.11 0.25 -6.61
N LEU A 37 -4.04 -0.03 -5.87
CA LEU A 37 -4.13 -0.87 -4.67
C LEU A 37 -4.99 -0.18 -3.59
N GLY A 38 -4.81 1.12 -3.37
CA GLY A 38 -5.62 1.90 -2.43
C GLY A 38 -7.12 1.86 -2.78
N PHE A 39 -7.45 1.98 -4.07
CA PHE A 39 -8.83 1.91 -4.55
C PHE A 39 -9.46 0.52 -4.35
N GLU A 40 -8.75 -0.54 -4.72
CA GLU A 40 -9.20 -1.94 -4.54
C GLU A 40 -9.53 -2.22 -3.06
N ARG A 41 -8.64 -1.82 -2.14
CA ARG A 41 -8.86 -1.99 -0.69
C ARG A 41 -10.01 -1.14 -0.16
N ALA A 42 -10.13 0.11 -0.61
CA ALA A 42 -11.23 0.98 -0.18
C ALA A 42 -12.60 0.43 -0.60
N SER A 43 -12.69 -0.13 -1.81
CA SER A 43 -13.91 -0.78 -2.28
C SER A 43 -14.28 -2.00 -1.43
N ALA A 44 -13.32 -2.89 -1.18
CA ALA A 44 -13.55 -4.08 -0.36
C ALA A 44 -13.88 -3.74 1.11
N PHE A 45 -13.25 -2.70 1.67
CA PHE A 45 -13.59 -2.22 3.02
C PHE A 45 -15.03 -1.73 3.10
N ALA A 46 -15.51 -1.00 2.10
CA ALA A 46 -16.88 -0.51 2.07
C ALA A 46 -17.89 -1.67 2.05
N GLU A 47 -17.60 -2.71 1.27
CA GLU A 47 -18.43 -3.92 1.22
C GLU A 47 -18.43 -4.69 2.54
N LEU A 48 -17.24 -4.92 3.12
CA LEU A 48 -17.10 -5.52 4.45
C LEU A 48 -17.89 -4.74 5.50
N LYS A 49 -17.76 -3.40 5.53
CA LYS A 49 -18.48 -2.54 6.45
C LYS A 49 -20.00 -2.68 6.29
N ASN A 50 -20.51 -2.67 5.07
CA ASN A 50 -21.94 -2.82 4.83
C ASN A 50 -22.46 -4.17 5.33
N ASN A 51 -21.72 -5.26 5.09
CA ASN A 51 -22.10 -6.59 5.56
C ASN A 51 -22.01 -6.72 7.09
N LEU A 52 -21.07 -6.02 7.73
CA LEU A 52 -20.97 -5.88 9.18
C LEU A 52 -22.15 -5.12 9.77
N ASP A 53 -22.52 -3.99 9.17
CA ASP A 53 -23.67 -3.21 9.59
C ASP A 53 -24.96 -4.05 9.48
N HIS A 54 -25.12 -4.84 8.40
CA HIS A 54 -26.22 -5.78 8.25
C HIS A 54 -26.20 -6.90 9.30
N PHE A 55 -25.02 -7.45 9.59
CA PHE A 55 -24.84 -8.44 10.65
C PHE A 55 -25.30 -7.89 11.99
N LEU A 56 -24.76 -6.76 12.43
CA LEU A 56 -25.11 -6.14 13.72
C LEU A 56 -26.60 -5.85 13.87
N ASN A 57 -27.26 -5.42 12.79
CA ASN A 57 -28.70 -5.14 12.80
C ASN A 57 -29.59 -6.39 12.83
N SER A 58 -29.04 -7.57 12.49
CA SER A 58 -29.78 -8.84 12.40
C SER A 58 -29.59 -9.75 13.62
N MET A 59 -28.84 -9.28 14.63
CA MET A 59 -28.48 -10.05 15.82
C MET A 59 -29.54 -9.82 16.90
N HIS A 60 -30.19 -10.89 17.34
CA HIS A 60 -31.32 -10.80 18.28
C HIS A 60 -31.25 -11.79 19.45
N ASP A 61 -30.50 -12.90 19.34
CA ASP A 61 -30.53 -14.00 20.31
C ASP A 61 -29.15 -14.31 20.95
N GLU A 62 -29.10 -15.05 22.06
CA GLU A 62 -27.84 -15.38 22.75
C GLU A 62 -26.84 -16.20 21.88
N THR A 63 -27.33 -17.03 20.96
CA THR A 63 -26.49 -17.78 20.01
C THR A 63 -25.75 -16.87 19.03
N ASP A 64 -26.28 -15.67 18.79
CA ASP A 64 -25.62 -14.64 18.00
C ASP A 64 -24.39 -14.08 18.75
N SER A 65 -24.31 -14.16 20.09
CA SER A 65 -23.19 -13.62 20.88
C SER A 65 -21.86 -14.34 20.64
N ASP A 66 -21.84 -15.67 20.58
CA ASP A 66 -20.60 -16.43 20.30
C ASP A 66 -20.07 -16.12 18.89
N LEU A 67 -20.99 -15.91 17.95
CA LEU A 67 -20.66 -15.55 16.58
C LEU A 67 -20.12 -14.12 16.49
N ALA A 68 -20.65 -13.17 17.27
CA ALA A 68 -20.08 -11.83 17.40
C ALA A 68 -18.64 -11.87 17.90
N VAL A 69 -18.35 -12.70 18.91
CA VAL A 69 -16.99 -12.88 19.44
C VAL A 69 -16.05 -13.43 18.37
N ALA A 70 -16.49 -14.45 17.60
CA ALA A 70 -15.70 -14.99 16.51
C ALA A 70 -15.36 -13.95 15.44
N TYR A 71 -16.34 -13.17 14.98
CA TYR A 71 -16.09 -12.10 14.00
C TYR A 71 -15.26 -10.94 14.57
N GLN A 72 -15.39 -10.63 15.86
CA GLN A 72 -14.54 -9.64 16.50
C GLN A 72 -13.06 -10.06 16.47
N ILE A 73 -12.76 -11.35 16.69
CA ILE A 73 -11.40 -11.88 16.59
C ILE A 73 -10.88 -11.73 15.15
N GLU A 74 -11.70 -12.03 14.15
CA GLU A 74 -11.31 -11.88 12.75
C GLU A 74 -11.08 -10.41 12.37
N LEU A 75 -11.90 -9.48 12.86
CA LEU A 75 -11.69 -8.05 12.63
C LEU A 75 -10.41 -7.52 13.28
N ASN A 76 -10.07 -8.00 14.48
CA ASN A 76 -8.81 -7.64 15.13
C ASN A 76 -7.59 -8.08 14.30
N LYS A 77 -7.67 -9.24 13.62
CA LYS A 77 -6.61 -9.70 12.70
C LYS A 77 -6.50 -8.78 11.49
N ILE A 78 -7.65 -8.43 10.89
CA ILE A 78 -7.72 -7.50 9.76
C ILE A 78 -7.08 -6.15 10.12
N MET A 79 -7.41 -5.61 11.30
CA MET A 79 -6.84 -4.34 11.78
C MET A 79 -5.32 -4.42 11.94
N ALA A 80 -4.81 -5.52 12.50
CA ALA A 80 -3.37 -5.73 12.61
C ALA A 80 -2.67 -5.79 11.25
N GLN A 81 -3.29 -6.42 10.24
CA GLN A 81 -2.79 -6.41 8.85
C GLN A 81 -2.80 -5.00 8.24
N ASP A 82 -3.82 -4.19 8.52
CA ASP A 82 -3.89 -2.79 8.05
C ASP A 82 -2.79 -1.91 8.66
N GLU A 83 -2.39 -2.16 9.92
CA GLU A 83 -1.24 -1.50 10.53
C GLU A 83 0.07 -1.86 9.81
N ILE A 84 0.26 -3.15 9.48
CA ILE A 84 1.43 -3.62 8.72
C ILE A 84 1.47 -2.96 7.33
N LEU A 85 0.33 -2.91 6.62
CA LEU A 85 0.22 -2.25 5.33
C LEU A 85 0.57 -0.77 5.42
N THR A 86 0.08 -0.08 6.44
CA THR A 86 0.36 1.34 6.69
C THR A 86 1.86 1.58 6.89
N GLN A 87 2.53 0.70 7.64
CA GLN A 87 3.97 0.75 7.81
C GLN A 87 4.72 0.50 6.50
N LYS A 88 4.32 -0.51 5.71
CA LYS A 88 4.95 -0.81 4.41
C LYS A 88 4.79 0.33 3.41
N ILE A 89 3.60 0.90 3.28
CA ILE A 89 3.33 2.08 2.42
C ILE A 89 4.23 3.24 2.83
N SER A 90 4.35 3.50 4.14
CA SER A 90 5.19 4.59 4.65
C SER A 90 6.67 4.36 4.35
N GLN A 91 7.17 3.16 4.58
CA GLN A 91 8.56 2.78 4.26
C GLN A 91 8.84 2.90 2.76
N TYR A 92 7.89 2.48 1.91
CA TYR A 92 8.03 2.58 0.47
C TYR A 92 8.07 4.03 -0.01
N LYS A 93 7.18 4.90 0.49
CA LYS A 93 7.21 6.35 0.20
C LYS A 93 8.53 7.00 0.59
N GLU A 94 9.08 6.64 1.75
CA GLU A 94 10.39 7.14 2.20
C GLU A 94 11.54 6.64 1.31
N LYS A 95 11.53 5.37 0.91
CA LYS A 95 12.51 4.82 -0.05
C LYS A 95 12.43 5.55 -1.39
N LEU A 96 11.23 5.78 -1.91
CA LEU A 96 11.02 6.50 -3.17
C LEU A 96 11.56 7.93 -3.10
N LYS A 97 11.28 8.65 -2.00
CA LYS A 97 11.78 10.00 -1.75
C LYS A 97 13.31 10.05 -1.72
N LYS A 98 13.96 9.09 -1.05
CA LYS A 98 15.43 8.98 -1.02
C LYS A 98 16.00 8.70 -2.41
N HIS A 99 15.39 7.80 -3.18
CA HIS A 99 15.81 7.48 -4.54
C HIS A 99 15.65 8.68 -5.50
N MET A 100 14.56 9.43 -5.40
CA MET A 100 14.39 10.67 -6.16
C MET A 100 15.45 11.70 -5.80
N HIS A 101 15.76 11.85 -4.51
CA HIS A 101 16.78 12.78 -4.05
C HIS A 101 18.17 12.41 -4.59
N SER A 102 18.58 11.15 -4.48
CA SER A 102 19.87 10.68 -5.01
C SER A 102 19.95 10.86 -6.54
N THR A 103 18.87 10.53 -7.26
CA THR A 103 18.80 10.72 -8.72
C THR A 103 18.98 12.19 -9.11
N ASN A 104 18.37 13.12 -8.36
CA ASN A 104 18.50 14.55 -8.61
C ASN A 104 19.92 15.07 -8.29
N GLN A 105 20.56 14.55 -7.24
CA GLN A 105 21.96 14.85 -6.95
C GLN A 105 22.88 14.35 -8.06
N SER A 106 22.71 13.10 -8.51
CA SER A 106 23.49 12.54 -9.62
C SER A 106 23.31 13.35 -10.90
N LYS A 107 22.08 13.73 -11.26
CA LYS A 107 21.81 14.61 -12.42
C LYS A 107 22.54 15.96 -12.30
N THR A 108 22.49 16.57 -11.12
CA THR A 108 23.22 17.82 -10.84
C THR A 108 24.72 17.65 -11.00
N ALA A 109 25.29 16.56 -10.47
CA ALA A 109 26.71 16.26 -10.61
C ALA A 109 27.11 16.04 -12.08
N PHE A 110 26.34 15.24 -12.83
CA PHE A 110 26.57 15.01 -14.26
C PHE A 110 26.53 16.32 -15.05
N ASN A 111 25.57 17.20 -14.78
CA ASN A 111 25.50 18.51 -15.43
C ASN A 111 26.70 19.39 -15.06
N GLY A 112 27.17 19.35 -13.80
CA GLY A 112 28.39 20.03 -13.37
C GLY A 112 29.62 19.56 -14.12
N TYR A 113 29.81 18.24 -14.27
CA TYR A 113 30.92 17.67 -15.04
C TYR A 113 30.81 17.99 -16.53
N ALA A 114 29.63 17.91 -17.14
CA ALA A 114 29.44 18.26 -18.55
C ALA A 114 29.78 19.73 -18.84
N ASN A 115 29.41 20.63 -17.92
CA ASN A 115 29.71 22.05 -18.03
C ASN A 115 31.19 22.37 -17.80
N SER A 116 31.87 21.67 -16.88
CA SER A 116 33.31 21.85 -16.66
C SER A 116 34.14 21.36 -17.84
N VAL A 117 33.76 20.24 -18.47
CA VAL A 117 34.41 19.73 -19.69
C VAL A 117 34.22 20.68 -20.87
N LYS A 118 33.02 21.25 -21.05
CA LYS A 118 32.77 22.28 -22.08
C LYS A 118 33.61 23.54 -21.85
N ALA A 119 33.71 24.01 -20.60
CA ALA A 119 34.51 25.18 -20.24
C ALA A 119 36.01 24.94 -20.42
N MET A 120 36.51 23.72 -20.17
CA MET A 120 37.90 23.36 -20.46
C MET A 120 38.19 23.40 -21.96
N ASN A 121 37.36 22.77 -22.80
CA ASN A 121 37.55 22.75 -24.25
C ASN A 121 37.52 24.15 -24.89
N GLN A 122 36.71 25.08 -24.36
CA GLN A 122 36.67 26.46 -24.86
C GLN A 122 37.94 27.25 -24.51
N ARG A 123 38.56 27.01 -23.34
CA ARG A 123 39.84 27.64 -22.99
C ARG A 123 41.02 27.07 -23.76
N THR A 124 41.02 25.79 -24.12
CA THR A 124 42.15 25.20 -24.86
C THR A 124 42.25 25.77 -26.28
N ILE A 125 41.12 26.13 -26.90
CA ILE A 125 41.09 26.70 -28.25
C ILE A 125 41.58 28.18 -28.26
N SER A 126 41.36 28.93 -27.18
CA SER A 126 41.75 30.35 -27.09
C SER A 126 43.23 30.62 -26.77
N PHE A 127 44.04 29.59 -26.49
CA PHE A 127 45.48 29.72 -26.21
C PHE A 127 46.36 29.26 -27.39
N THR A 128 45.74 28.91 -28.53
CA THR A 128 46.43 28.42 -29.74
C THR A 128 46.42 29.41 -30.92
N GLU A 129 46.03 30.66 -30.68
CA GLU A 129 46.19 31.79 -31.63
C GLU A 129 47.25 32.77 -31.12
#